data_AF-A0A2V2S997-F1
#
_entry.id   AF-A0A2V2S997-F1
#
_cell.length_a   1.000
_cell.length_b   1.000
_cell.length_c   1.000
_cell.angle_alpha   90.00
_cell.angle_beta   90.00
_cell.angle_gamma   90.00
#
_symmetry.space_group_name_H-M   'P 1'
#
loop_
_entity.id
_entity.type
_entity.pdbx_description
1 polymer ?
#
loop_
_entity_poly.entity_id
_entity_poly.type
_entity_poly.pdbx_seq_one_letter_code
_entity_poly.pdbx_strand_id
1 'polypeptide(L)'
;MKYWLKSLTLWLAVGAFLGGIVSFALRSDWNQLRRRYFPKHIIETLNSPVRITRFSTNGLITVDGKVLPVPCVSYLVYPKSVYEDILHNGIEIGTNDTLYCLARVDHWDDNDPVTFHLARLDLSSVLTIFNGRILYRCKSGLDPLLYLQAKTPHHEILELERNLLFPNF
;
A
#
# COMPACT_ATOMS: atom_id res chain seq x y z
N MET A 1 16.63 -47.92 35.63
CA MET A 1 17.09 -46.53 35.34
C MET A 1 16.87 -46.08 33.90
N LYS A 2 17.32 -46.81 32.86
CA LYS A 2 17.18 -46.40 31.44
C LYS A 2 15.75 -46.13 30.95
N TYR A 3 14.75 -46.89 31.43
CA TYR A 3 13.34 -46.69 31.07
C TYR A 3 12.74 -45.39 31.62
N TRP A 4 13.18 -44.96 32.81
CA TRP A 4 12.69 -43.75 33.46
C TRP A 4 13.19 -42.49 32.74
N LEU A 5 14.45 -42.50 32.31
CA LEU A 5 15.02 -41.39 31.53
C LEU A 5 14.30 -41.20 30.19
N LYS A 6 13.98 -42.29 29.47
CA LYS A 6 13.25 -42.23 28.19
C LYS A 6 11.83 -41.69 28.35
N SER A 7 11.14 -42.09 29.41
CA SER A 7 9.80 -41.58 29.74
C SER A 7 9.84 -40.07 30.00
N LEU A 8 10.78 -39.60 30.84
CA LEU A 8 10.92 -38.17 31.14
C LEU A 8 11.20 -37.34 29.88
N THR A 9 12.11 -37.78 29.02
CA THR A 9 12.42 -37.06 27.77
C THR A 9 11.22 -36.98 26.82
N LEU A 10 10.40 -38.03 26.75
CA LEU A 10 9.19 -38.04 25.93
C LEU A 10 8.17 -37.02 26.44
N TRP A 11 7.91 -36.99 27.76
CA TRP A 11 6.96 -36.05 28.35
C TRP A 11 7.41 -34.59 28.22
N LEU A 12 8.71 -34.32 28.33
CA LEU A 12 9.25 -32.97 28.07
C LEU A 12 9.05 -32.54 26.62
N ALA A 13 9.28 -33.45 25.66
CA ALA A 13 9.04 -33.16 24.25
C ALA A 13 7.56 -32.90 23.95
N VAL A 14 6.65 -33.71 24.52
CA VAL A 14 5.20 -33.49 24.41
C VAL A 14 4.79 -32.16 25.03
N GLY A 15 5.30 -31.83 26.21
CA GLY A 15 5.02 -30.56 26.88
C GLY A 15 5.48 -29.36 26.06
N ALA A 16 6.68 -29.41 25.50
CA ALA A 16 7.21 -28.35 24.63
C ALA A 16 6.38 -28.19 23.35
N PHE A 17 5.98 -29.29 22.72
CA PHE A 17 5.14 -29.26 21.52
C PHE A 17 3.76 -28.66 21.79
N LEU A 18 3.07 -29.10 22.86
CA LEU A 18 1.78 -28.55 23.27
C LEU A 18 1.89 -27.07 23.65
N GLY A 19 2.95 -26.68 24.37
CA GLY A 19 3.23 -25.28 24.70
C GLY A 19 3.43 -24.42 23.46
N GLY A 20 4.10 -24.94 22.42
CA GLY A 20 4.26 -24.28 21.13
C GLY A 20 2.93 -24.07 20.40
N ILE A 21 2.07 -25.09 20.36
CA ILE A 21 0.73 -25.00 19.74
C ILE A 21 -0.13 -23.95 20.46
N VAL A 22 -0.20 -23.99 21.79
CA VAL A 22 -1.00 -23.04 22.59
C VAL A 22 -0.47 -21.61 22.40
N SER A 23 0.86 -21.42 22.41
CA SER A 23 1.46 -20.10 22.18
C SER A 23 1.15 -19.55 20.79
N PHE A 24 1.17 -20.42 19.77
CA PHE A 24 0.83 -20.04 18.40
C PHE A 24 -0.66 -19.68 18.26
N ALA A 25 -1.55 -20.49 18.83
CA ALA A 25 -3.00 -20.25 18.82
C ALA A 25 -3.36 -18.94 19.53
N LEU A 26 -2.84 -18.72 20.75
CA LEU A 26 -3.07 -17.48 21.51
C LEU A 26 -2.55 -16.24 20.77
N ARG A 27 -1.42 -16.34 20.06
CA ARG A 27 -0.88 -15.23 19.27
C ARG A 27 -1.79 -14.87 18.09
N SER A 28 -2.32 -15.86 17.39
CA SER A 28 -3.24 -15.65 16.27
C SER A 28 -4.54 -14.98 16.72
N ASP A 29 -5.16 -15.52 17.78
CA ASP A 29 -6.40 -14.96 18.35
C ASP A 29 -6.19 -13.55 18.91
N TRP A 30 -5.05 -13.29 19.55
CA TRP A 30 -4.72 -11.97 20.06
C TRP A 30 -4.61 -10.90 18.97
N ASN A 31 -4.12 -11.26 17.78
CA ASN A 31 -4.05 -10.34 16.65
C ASN A 31 -5.43 -10.02 16.08
N GLN A 32 -6.29 -11.03 15.93
CA GLN A 32 -7.68 -10.82 15.50
C GLN A 32 -8.46 -9.98 16.52
N LEU A 33 -8.27 -10.24 17.82
CA LEU A 33 -8.86 -9.45 18.91
C LEU A 33 -8.41 -7.99 18.85
N ARG A 34 -7.10 -7.73 18.65
CA ARG A 34 -6.59 -6.36 18.50
C ARG A 34 -7.21 -5.63 17.31
N ARG A 35 -7.35 -6.28 16.15
CA ARG A 35 -8.03 -5.69 14.99
C ARG A 35 -9.50 -5.36 15.26
N ARG A 36 -10.21 -6.23 15.99
CA ARG A 36 -11.64 -6.05 16.28
C ARG A 36 -11.92 -4.95 17.30
N TYR A 37 -11.12 -4.87 18.36
CA TYR A 37 -11.36 -3.96 19.48
C TYR A 37 -10.56 -2.67 19.42
N PHE A 38 -9.40 -2.68 18.74
CA PHE A 38 -8.51 -1.52 18.60
C PHE A 38 -8.10 -1.34 17.13
N PRO A 39 -9.06 -1.12 16.22
CA PRO A 39 -8.75 -0.89 14.82
C PRO A 39 -7.90 0.37 14.68
N LYS A 40 -6.74 0.26 14.02
CA LYS A 40 -5.88 1.40 13.75
C LYS A 40 -6.23 1.98 12.37
N HIS A 41 -6.59 3.25 12.34
CA HIS A 41 -6.84 3.99 11.11
C HIS A 41 -5.72 5.01 10.92
N ILE A 42 -5.08 5.00 9.74
CA ILE A 42 -4.06 5.97 9.34
C ILE A 42 -4.66 6.78 8.20
N ILE A 43 -4.86 8.08 8.41
CA ILE A 43 -5.43 8.98 7.41
C ILE A 43 -4.47 10.14 7.24
N GLU A 44 -3.79 10.16 6.10
CA GLU A 44 -2.99 11.29 5.66
C GLU A 44 -3.89 12.31 4.94
N THR A 45 -3.44 13.56 4.89
CA THR A 45 -4.21 14.68 4.34
C THR A 45 -3.45 15.39 3.23
N LEU A 46 -4.19 15.94 2.28
CA LEU A 46 -3.68 16.92 1.33
C LEU A 46 -3.71 18.31 1.97
N ASN A 47 -2.65 19.09 1.83
CA ASN A 47 -2.57 20.43 2.43
C ASN A 47 -3.41 21.45 1.65
N SER A 48 -3.35 21.38 0.32
CA SER A 48 -4.01 22.31 -0.61
C SER A 48 -4.67 21.53 -1.74
N PRO A 49 -5.80 20.82 -1.47
CA PRO A 49 -6.44 19.99 -2.46
C PRO A 49 -7.09 20.81 -3.59
N VAL A 50 -6.69 20.53 -4.82
CA VAL A 50 -7.31 20.96 -6.06
C VAL A 50 -8.34 19.91 -6.46
N ARG A 51 -9.60 20.35 -6.58
CA ARG A 51 -10.70 19.45 -6.92
C ARG A 51 -10.67 19.07 -8.40
N ILE A 52 -10.78 17.77 -8.65
CA ILE A 52 -10.83 17.18 -10.00
C ILE A 52 -12.28 16.80 -10.31
N THR A 53 -12.75 17.14 -11.50
CA THR A 53 -14.13 16.88 -11.94
C THR A 53 -14.22 15.64 -12.81
N ARG A 54 -13.24 15.46 -13.69
CA ARG A 54 -13.17 14.33 -14.61
C ARG A 54 -11.74 14.12 -15.07
N PHE A 55 -11.54 13.00 -15.74
CA PHE A 55 -10.28 12.62 -16.33
C PHE A 55 -10.41 12.66 -17.85
N SER A 56 -9.31 12.96 -18.52
CA SER A 56 -9.20 12.97 -19.98
C SER A 56 -7.95 12.21 -20.39
N THR A 57 -7.79 11.92 -21.68
CA THR A 57 -6.56 11.33 -22.21
C THR A 57 -5.32 12.20 -21.97
N ASN A 58 -5.51 13.50 -21.81
CA ASN A 58 -4.43 14.49 -21.73
C ASN A 58 -4.09 14.88 -20.27
N GLY A 59 -4.82 14.35 -19.28
CA GLY A 59 -4.64 14.72 -17.88
C GLY A 59 -5.94 14.83 -17.07
N LEU A 60 -5.79 15.37 -15.87
CA LEU A 60 -6.87 15.61 -14.91
C LEU A 60 -7.56 16.94 -15.20
N ILE A 61 -8.88 16.98 -15.22
CA ILE A 61 -9.63 18.21 -15.45
C ILE A 61 -10.10 18.75 -14.10
N THR A 62 -9.62 19.94 -13.75
CA THR A 62 -9.97 20.66 -12.52
C THR A 62 -11.40 21.23 -12.59
N VAL A 63 -11.91 21.70 -11.45
CA VAL A 63 -13.19 22.43 -11.37
C VAL A 63 -13.21 23.70 -12.23
N ASP A 64 -12.06 24.34 -12.43
CA ASP A 64 -11.92 25.55 -13.25
C ASP A 64 -11.76 25.23 -14.75
N GLY A 65 -11.90 23.96 -15.15
CA GLY A 65 -11.76 23.51 -16.54
C GLY A 65 -10.31 23.40 -17.02
N LYS A 66 -9.31 23.73 -16.20
CA LYS A 66 -7.89 23.54 -16.52
C LYS A 66 -7.56 22.06 -16.59
N VAL A 67 -6.79 21.68 -17.61
CA VAL A 67 -6.18 20.35 -17.73
C VAL A 67 -4.83 20.35 -17.02
N LEU A 68 -4.67 19.46 -16.05
CA LEU A 68 -3.43 19.20 -15.35
C LEU A 68 -2.80 17.93 -15.94
N PRO A 69 -1.69 18.05 -16.69
CA PRO A 69 -0.97 16.88 -17.18
C PRO A 69 -0.37 16.14 -16.00
N VAL A 70 -0.37 14.81 -16.06
CA VAL A 70 0.32 13.99 -15.08
C VAL A 70 1.73 13.67 -15.60
N PRO A 71 2.80 14.11 -14.92
CA PRO A 71 4.16 13.84 -15.36
C PRO A 71 4.39 12.34 -15.58
N CYS A 72 5.14 12.00 -16.64
CA CYS A 72 5.62 10.63 -16.89
C CYS A 72 4.54 9.58 -17.17
N VAL A 73 3.27 9.98 -17.34
CA VAL A 73 2.18 9.07 -17.68
C VAL A 73 1.63 9.43 -19.06
N SER A 74 1.85 8.56 -20.04
CA SER A 74 1.46 8.78 -21.44
C SER A 74 -0.03 8.55 -21.71
N TYR A 75 -0.67 7.69 -20.92
CA TYR A 75 -2.10 7.44 -20.98
C TYR A 75 -2.62 6.99 -19.61
N LEU A 76 -3.87 7.32 -19.36
CA LEU A 76 -4.46 7.25 -18.04
C LEU A 76 -5.44 6.06 -17.96
N VAL A 77 -4.94 4.87 -17.62
CA VAL A 77 -5.80 3.74 -17.21
C VAL A 77 -5.80 3.67 -15.69
N TYR A 78 -6.98 3.83 -15.09
CA TYR A 78 -7.12 3.85 -13.63
C TYR A 78 -7.87 2.62 -13.13
N PRO A 79 -7.46 2.03 -12.00
CA PRO A 79 -8.38 1.29 -11.16
C PRO A 79 -9.51 2.24 -10.74
N LYS A 80 -10.75 1.75 -10.80
CA LYS A 80 -11.93 2.53 -10.40
C LYS A 80 -11.82 3.12 -8.98
N SER A 81 -11.19 2.40 -8.05
CA SER A 81 -10.99 2.87 -6.67
C SER A 81 -10.11 4.10 -6.57
N VAL A 82 -8.97 4.12 -7.28
CA VAL A 82 -8.05 5.28 -7.29
C VAL A 82 -8.72 6.49 -7.94
N TYR A 83 -9.49 6.27 -9.00
CA TYR A 83 -10.28 7.30 -9.65
C TYR A 83 -11.30 7.93 -8.69
N GLU A 84 -12.04 7.12 -7.96
CA GLU A 84 -13.03 7.57 -6.98
C GLU A 84 -12.36 8.34 -5.84
N ASP A 85 -11.23 7.85 -5.32
CA ASP A 85 -10.49 8.54 -4.26
C ASP A 85 -9.97 9.91 -4.73
N ILE A 86 -9.49 10.04 -5.98
CA ILE A 86 -9.05 11.32 -6.56
C ILE A 86 -10.25 12.26 -6.81
N LEU A 87 -11.37 11.78 -7.33
CA LEU A 87 -12.55 12.63 -7.52
C LEU A 87 -13.12 13.14 -6.20
N HIS A 88 -13.10 12.30 -5.17
CA HIS A 88 -13.62 12.63 -3.86
C HIS A 88 -12.71 13.61 -3.11
N ASN A 89 -11.40 13.34 -3.10
CA ASN A 89 -10.45 14.07 -2.26
C ASN A 89 -9.66 15.16 -3.00
N GLY A 90 -9.66 15.14 -4.33
CA GLY A 90 -8.82 16.00 -5.15
C GLY A 90 -7.36 15.53 -5.23
N ILE A 91 -6.50 16.42 -5.71
CA ILE A 91 -5.05 16.24 -5.76
C ILE A 91 -4.36 17.46 -5.14
N GLU A 92 -3.12 17.33 -4.67
CA GLU A 92 -2.31 18.47 -4.23
C GLU A 92 -1.18 18.69 -5.23
N ILE A 93 -0.89 19.95 -5.55
CA ILE A 93 0.28 20.30 -6.37
C ILE A 93 1.38 20.75 -5.41
N GLY A 94 2.46 19.99 -5.34
CA GLY A 94 3.64 20.30 -4.55
C GLY A 94 4.50 21.41 -5.15
N THR A 95 5.58 21.76 -4.44
CA THR A 95 6.50 22.85 -4.86
C THR A 95 7.29 22.55 -6.13
N ASN A 96 7.40 21.28 -6.52
CA ASN A 96 8.16 20.81 -7.69
C ASN A 96 7.24 20.28 -8.79
N ASP A 97 6.03 20.85 -8.91
CA ASP A 97 4.95 20.38 -9.81
C ASP A 97 4.58 18.89 -9.63
N THR A 98 5.00 18.31 -8.50
CA THR A 98 4.66 16.93 -8.14
C THR A 98 3.20 16.88 -7.75
N LEU A 99 2.44 16.02 -8.41
CA LEU A 99 1.04 15.82 -8.11
C LEU A 99 0.92 14.75 -7.02
N TYR A 100 0.27 15.09 -5.91
CA TYR A 100 -0.03 14.14 -4.86
C TYR A 100 -1.51 13.78 -4.86
N CYS A 101 -1.83 12.52 -4.61
CA CYS A 101 -3.18 12.05 -4.40
C CYS A 101 -3.30 11.30 -3.07
N LEU A 102 -4.53 11.11 -2.60
CA LEU A 102 -4.82 10.16 -1.53
C LEU A 102 -5.23 8.83 -2.16
N ALA A 103 -4.56 7.75 -1.76
CA ALA A 103 -4.89 6.41 -2.21
C ALA A 103 -4.98 5.46 -1.01
N ARG A 104 -5.94 4.54 -1.07
CA ARG A 104 -6.07 3.47 -0.08
C ARG A 104 -4.92 2.49 -0.20
N VAL A 105 -4.38 2.07 0.93
CA VAL A 105 -3.39 0.99 1.05
C VAL A 105 -4.07 -0.19 1.72
N ASP A 106 -4.12 -1.32 1.02
CA ASP A 106 -4.67 -2.57 1.54
C ASP A 106 -3.60 -3.28 2.36
N HIS A 107 -3.84 -3.51 3.66
CA HIS A 107 -2.94 -4.28 4.52
C HIS A 107 -3.39 -5.75 4.54
N TRP A 108 -2.63 -6.63 3.89
CA TRP A 108 -2.97 -8.06 3.72
C TRP A 108 -2.53 -8.94 4.90
N ASP A 109 -1.66 -8.45 5.76
CA ASP A 109 -1.13 -9.25 6.86
C ASP A 109 -2.10 -9.31 8.06
N ASP A 110 -2.42 -10.53 8.50
CA ASP A 110 -3.24 -10.79 9.69
C ASP A 110 -2.61 -10.25 11.00
N ASN A 111 -1.34 -9.88 10.95
CA ASN A 111 -0.60 -9.32 12.08
C ASN A 111 -0.54 -7.77 12.07
N ASP A 112 -1.08 -7.11 11.03
CA ASP A 112 -1.14 -5.64 10.99
C ASP A 112 -2.44 -5.12 11.62
N PRO A 113 -2.39 -4.35 12.73
CA PRO A 113 -3.58 -3.76 13.35
C PRO A 113 -4.23 -2.66 12.50
N VAL A 114 -3.61 -2.20 11.41
CA VAL A 114 -4.13 -1.17 10.53
C VAL A 114 -5.26 -1.72 9.66
N THR A 115 -6.47 -1.25 9.91
CA THR A 115 -7.69 -1.64 9.18
C THR A 115 -8.00 -0.71 8.01
N PHE A 116 -7.54 0.54 8.07
CA PHE A 116 -7.71 1.52 7.02
C PHE A 116 -6.48 2.41 6.95
N HIS A 117 -5.92 2.54 5.76
CA HIS A 117 -4.81 3.44 5.51
C HIS A 117 -5.08 4.24 4.24
N LEU A 118 -5.26 5.54 4.38
CA LEU A 118 -5.34 6.48 3.28
C LEU A 118 -4.05 7.29 3.26
N ALA A 119 -3.22 7.08 2.25
CA ALA A 119 -1.89 7.66 2.18
C ALA A 119 -1.78 8.73 1.09
N ARG A 120 -0.97 9.77 1.35
CA ARG A 120 -0.59 10.81 0.40
C ARG A 120 0.60 10.32 -0.41
N LEU A 121 0.37 10.08 -1.69
CA LEU A 121 1.33 9.47 -2.60
C LEU A 121 1.55 10.33 -3.84
N ASP A 122 2.72 10.17 -4.46
CA ASP A 122 3.00 10.74 -5.78
C ASP A 122 2.10 10.05 -6.82
N LEU A 123 1.23 10.84 -7.43
CA LEU A 123 0.25 10.35 -8.39
C LEU A 123 0.93 9.70 -9.59
N SER A 124 2.03 10.26 -10.07
CA SER A 124 2.76 9.69 -11.20
C SER A 124 3.32 8.31 -10.84
N SER A 125 3.93 8.16 -9.67
CA SER A 125 4.42 6.87 -9.18
C SER A 125 3.30 5.84 -9.06
N VAL A 126 2.16 6.22 -8.48
CA VAL A 126 0.98 5.36 -8.35
C VAL A 126 0.51 4.86 -9.71
N LEU A 127 0.43 5.75 -10.71
CA LEU A 127 -0.06 5.41 -12.04
C LEU A 127 0.91 4.60 -12.86
N THR A 128 2.21 4.85 -12.74
CA THR A 128 3.24 4.02 -13.36
C THR A 128 3.14 2.57 -12.86
N ILE A 129 2.93 2.39 -11.55
CA ILE A 129 2.73 1.06 -10.96
C ILE A 129 1.50 0.37 -11.56
N PHE A 130 0.37 1.07 -11.67
CA PHE A 130 -0.86 0.49 -12.23
C PHE A 130 -0.81 0.23 -13.74
N ASN A 131 -0.10 1.07 -14.51
CA ASN A 131 0.04 0.90 -15.95
C ASN A 131 1.07 -0.19 -16.31
N GLY A 132 2.14 -0.35 -15.51
CA GLY A 132 3.24 -1.25 -15.81
C GLY A 132 3.08 -2.68 -15.29
N ARG A 133 2.16 -2.94 -14.35
CA ARG A 133 2.02 -4.27 -13.72
C ARG A 133 0.62 -4.84 -13.92
N ILE A 134 0.57 -6.08 -14.41
CA ILE A 134 -0.63 -6.91 -14.46
C ILE A 134 -1.15 -7.05 -13.03
N LEU A 135 -2.20 -6.27 -12.73
CA LEU A 135 -3.10 -6.30 -11.58
C LEU A 135 -2.88 -7.48 -10.63
N TYR A 136 -2.01 -7.28 -9.63
CA TYR A 136 -2.13 -8.08 -8.42
C TYR A 136 -3.46 -7.72 -7.75
N ARG A 137 -4.13 -8.78 -7.27
CA ARG A 137 -5.53 -8.85 -6.85
C ARG A 137 -5.82 -8.06 -5.56
N CYS A 138 -5.52 -6.77 -5.52
CA CYS A 138 -6.01 -5.90 -4.45
C CYS A 138 -7.48 -5.56 -4.73
N LYS A 139 -8.36 -5.85 -3.77
CA LYS A 139 -9.81 -5.63 -3.94
C LYS A 139 -10.18 -4.16 -3.88
N SER A 140 -9.35 -3.31 -3.26
CA SER A 140 -9.74 -1.93 -2.96
C SER A 140 -8.60 -0.89 -2.98
N GLY A 141 -7.33 -1.27 -2.82
CA GLY A 141 -6.22 -0.33 -2.67
C GLY A 141 -4.88 -0.80 -3.24
N LEU A 142 -3.80 -0.11 -2.85
CA LEU A 142 -2.42 -0.46 -3.15
C LEU A 142 -1.91 -1.55 -2.20
N ASP A 143 -1.19 -2.53 -2.74
CA ASP A 143 -0.42 -3.48 -1.94
C ASP A 143 0.66 -2.75 -1.10
N PRO A 144 1.01 -3.18 0.12
CA PRO A 144 1.99 -2.50 0.96
C PRO A 144 3.39 -2.40 0.33
N LEU A 145 3.81 -3.38 -0.47
CA LEU A 145 5.07 -3.32 -1.21
C LEU A 145 5.00 -2.24 -2.30
N LEU A 146 3.86 -2.14 -2.98
CA LEU A 146 3.61 -1.09 -3.96
C LEU A 146 3.45 0.28 -3.31
N TYR A 147 2.94 0.35 -2.07
CA TYR A 147 2.89 1.58 -1.28
C TYR A 147 4.31 2.10 -0.99
N LEU A 148 5.24 1.22 -0.60
CA LEU A 148 6.63 1.63 -0.39
C LEU A 148 7.25 2.19 -1.68
N GLN A 149 6.98 1.55 -2.83
CA GLN A 149 7.43 2.05 -4.13
C GLN A 149 6.73 3.36 -4.52
N ALA A 150 5.43 3.52 -4.24
CA ALA A 150 4.67 4.73 -4.54
C ALA A 150 5.06 5.92 -3.65
N LYS A 151 5.68 5.65 -2.50
CA LYS A 151 6.24 6.67 -1.61
C LYS A 151 7.57 7.22 -2.13
N THR A 152 8.26 6.46 -2.98
CA THR A 152 9.43 6.94 -3.70
C THR A 152 9.00 7.99 -4.72
N PRO A 153 9.62 9.19 -4.72
CA PRO A 153 9.36 10.21 -5.72
C PRO A 153 9.56 9.68 -7.13
N HIS A 154 8.69 10.06 -8.09
CA HIS A 154 8.76 9.51 -9.45
C HIS A 154 10.12 9.74 -10.13
N HIS A 155 10.84 10.82 -9.82
CA HIS A 155 12.16 11.10 -10.39
C HIS A 155 13.21 10.06 -9.96
N GLU A 156 13.16 9.58 -8.72
CA GLU A 156 14.03 8.50 -8.23
C GLU A 156 13.65 7.16 -8.88
N ILE A 157 12.35 6.90 -9.11
CA ILE A 157 11.91 5.69 -9.81
C ILE A 157 12.45 5.67 -11.24
N LEU A 158 12.40 6.80 -11.95
CA LEU A 158 12.95 6.90 -13.30
C LEU A 158 14.47 6.71 -13.33
N GLU A 159 15.18 7.19 -12.30
CA GLU A 159 16.62 6.98 -12.17
C GLU A 159 16.93 5.49 -11.91
N LEU A 160 16.16 4.82 -11.04
CA LEU A 160 16.28 3.38 -10.80
C LEU A 160 15.97 2.57 -12.06
N GLU A 161 14.89 2.87 -12.78
CA GLU A 161 14.55 2.21 -14.03
C GLU A 161 15.61 2.44 -15.10
N ARG A 162 16.13 3.67 -15.22
CA ARG A 162 17.24 3.98 -16.13
C ARG A 162 18.48 3.16 -15.79
N ASN A 163 18.86 3.10 -14.52
CA ASN A 163 20.05 2.34 -14.07
C ASN A 163 19.86 0.83 -14.23
N LEU A 164 18.64 0.31 -14.06
CA LEU A 164 18.33 -1.10 -14.29
C LEU A 164 18.32 -1.47 -15.77
N LEU A 165 17.79 -0.60 -16.63
CA LEU A 165 17.71 -0.82 -18.07
C LEU A 165 19.05 -0.54 -18.78
N PHE A 166 19.87 0.36 -18.23
CA PHE A 166 21.14 0.80 -18.80
C PHE A 166 22.24 0.88 -17.72
N PRO A 167 22.70 -0.25 -17.16
CA PRO A 167 23.61 -0.24 -16.02
C PRO A 167 25.03 0.30 -16.28
N ASN A 168 25.37 0.66 -17.53
CA ASN A 168 26.73 1.02 -17.95
C ASN A 168 26.79 2.23 -18.90
N PHE A 169 25.78 3.10 -18.90
CA PHE A 169 25.77 4.34 -19.68
C PHE A 169 25.67 5.56 -18.78
#